data_AF-A0A7J4DRQ7-F1
#
_entry.id   AF-A0A7J4DRQ7-F1
#
_cell.length_a   1.000
_cell.length_b   1.000
_cell.length_c   1.000
_cell.angle_alpha   90.00
_cell.angle_beta   90.00
_cell.angle_gamma   90.00
#
_symmetry.space_group_name_H-M   'P 1'
#
loop_
_entity.id
_entity.type
_entity.pdbx_description
1 polymer ?
#
loop_
_entity_poly.entity_id
_entity_poly.type
_entity_poly.pdbx_seq_one_letter_code
_entity_poly.pdbx_strand_id
1 'polypeptide(L)'
;MLDKSKQKKFSSTDTLPDIQNQSSSVDVSAGISNFKTLYNSDVGPLFLNFTISVSTQNTRGVHMSRLIKSTLDHTSGRYIEDSLVKIHDEITQTQPNCTINVKFQFPVQDQFLDTSITLNPNKDFDYVFKLTGITSCPCSKAISGVGHMQRTILTLKLHQTNMINFEEVALNLNECFSASLKEFLNRADEANKIIDAQNNSKFVEDVVRDCLKRFTNAKYIHAQSLESIHSHDAIATWSKNSV
;
A
#
# COMPACT_ATOMS: atom_id res chain seq x y z
N MET A 1 -39.62 9.04 -24.69
CA MET A 1 -39.05 10.39 -24.47
C MET A 1 -39.29 10.76 -23.03
N LEU A 2 -38.25 10.84 -22.20
CA LEU A 2 -38.37 11.33 -20.82
C LEU A 2 -38.63 12.83 -20.86
N ASP A 3 -39.73 13.25 -20.25
CA ASP A 3 -40.20 14.62 -20.17
C ASP A 3 -39.16 15.50 -19.46
N LYS A 4 -38.41 16.30 -20.24
CA LYS A 4 -37.34 17.19 -19.74
C LYS A 4 -37.90 18.42 -18.99
N SER A 5 -39.22 18.57 -18.86
CA SER A 5 -39.88 19.75 -18.28
C SER A 5 -39.86 19.83 -16.74
N LYS A 6 -39.31 18.83 -16.03
CA LYS A 6 -39.26 18.79 -14.56
C LYS A 6 -37.86 18.62 -13.94
N GLN A 7 -36.79 19.00 -14.63
CA GLN A 7 -35.47 19.09 -13.98
C GLN A 7 -35.25 20.51 -13.45
N LYS A 8 -35.53 20.69 -12.16
CA LYS A 8 -35.18 21.92 -11.43
C LYS A 8 -33.65 22.03 -11.43
N LYS A 9 -33.10 22.92 -12.26
CA LYS A 9 -31.67 23.24 -12.24
C LYS A 9 -31.44 24.18 -11.05
N PHE A 10 -30.65 23.71 -10.09
CA PHE A 10 -30.27 24.51 -8.94
C PHE A 10 -29.04 25.36 -9.28
N SER A 11 -29.04 26.61 -8.86
CA SER A 11 -27.94 27.55 -9.00
C SER A 11 -26.99 27.47 -7.79
N SER A 12 -25.75 27.96 -7.92
CA SER A 12 -24.81 28.03 -6.79
C SER A 12 -25.25 28.94 -5.64
N THR A 13 -26.31 29.74 -5.86
CA THR A 13 -26.89 30.67 -4.89
C THR A 13 -28.15 30.14 -4.18
N ASP A 14 -28.62 28.94 -4.52
CA ASP A 14 -29.82 28.37 -3.89
C ASP A 14 -29.52 27.87 -2.47
N THR A 15 -30.29 28.32 -1.48
CA THR A 15 -30.22 27.79 -0.11
C THR A 15 -30.87 26.41 -0.05
N LEU A 16 -30.04 25.37 0.02
CA LEU A 16 -30.47 23.98 0.11
C LEU A 16 -30.61 23.53 1.57
N PRO A 17 -31.51 22.58 1.87
CA PRO A 17 -31.65 22.05 3.22
C PRO A 17 -30.38 21.30 3.65
N ASP A 18 -29.85 21.64 4.82
CA ASP A 18 -28.67 20.99 5.40
C ASP A 18 -29.07 19.77 6.24
N ILE A 19 -29.33 18.68 5.54
CA ILE A 19 -29.75 17.41 6.15
C ILE A 19 -28.58 16.70 6.85
N GLN A 20 -27.35 16.98 6.43
CA GLN A 20 -26.15 16.30 6.93
C GLN A 20 -25.87 16.65 8.39
N ASN A 21 -26.07 17.92 8.76
CA ASN A 21 -25.87 18.42 10.13
C ASN A 21 -27.03 18.13 11.10
N GLN A 22 -28.03 17.32 10.71
CA GLN A 22 -29.07 16.86 11.64
C GLN A 22 -28.49 15.90 12.68
N SER A 23 -29.04 15.88 13.89
CA SER A 23 -28.56 14.98 14.96
C SER A 23 -28.92 13.51 14.71
N SER A 24 -28.04 12.61 15.13
CA SER A 24 -28.18 11.16 15.19
C SER A 24 -27.89 10.70 16.63
N SER A 25 -28.41 9.52 17.02
CA SER A 25 -28.19 8.96 18.36
C SER A 25 -26.85 8.23 18.50
N VAL A 26 -26.22 7.88 17.38
CA VAL A 26 -24.99 7.06 17.34
C VAL A 26 -23.97 7.69 16.41
N ASP A 27 -22.72 7.74 16.88
CA ASP A 27 -21.56 8.13 16.10
C ASP A 27 -21.08 6.94 15.28
N VAL A 28 -20.80 7.16 14.01
CA VAL A 28 -20.31 6.13 13.10
C VAL A 28 -19.15 6.67 12.27
N SER A 29 -18.29 5.77 11.80
CA SER A 29 -17.27 6.11 10.80
C SER A 29 -17.91 6.14 9.42
N ALA A 30 -17.79 7.25 8.70
CA ALA A 30 -18.32 7.43 7.36
C ALA A 30 -17.31 8.16 6.46
N GLY A 31 -17.41 7.97 5.15
CA GLY A 31 -16.56 8.67 4.20
C GLY A 31 -16.62 8.08 2.79
N ILE A 32 -15.50 8.17 2.09
CA ILE A 32 -15.35 7.73 0.70
C ILE A 32 -14.41 6.53 0.61
N SER A 33 -14.64 5.67 -0.38
CA SER A 33 -13.75 4.55 -0.70
C SER A 33 -13.60 4.41 -2.20
N ASN A 34 -12.50 3.80 -2.63
CA ASN A 34 -12.19 3.55 -4.03
C ASN A 34 -12.11 4.83 -4.90
N PHE A 35 -11.69 5.96 -4.32
CA PHE A 35 -11.50 7.20 -5.06
C PHE A 35 -10.15 7.20 -5.76
N LYS A 36 -10.17 7.09 -7.09
CA LYS A 36 -8.95 7.02 -7.91
C LYS A 36 -8.61 8.39 -8.48
N THR A 37 -7.37 8.82 -8.32
CA THR A 37 -6.86 10.06 -8.91
C THR A 37 -5.40 9.90 -9.33
N LEU A 38 -4.98 10.76 -10.26
CA LEU A 38 -3.57 10.93 -10.59
C LEU A 38 -2.90 11.77 -9.50
N TYR A 39 -1.66 11.42 -9.16
CA TYR A 39 -0.81 12.20 -8.27
C TYR A 39 0.50 12.51 -8.99
N ASN A 40 0.88 13.77 -9.04
CA ASN A 40 2.12 14.21 -9.67
C ASN A 40 3.25 14.16 -8.64
N SER A 41 4.06 13.10 -8.70
CA SER A 41 5.24 12.91 -7.84
C SER A 41 6.55 13.18 -8.59
N ASP A 42 7.66 13.23 -7.85
CA ASP A 42 9.00 13.40 -8.41
C ASP A 42 9.44 12.24 -9.33
N VAL A 43 8.88 11.04 -9.13
CA VAL A 43 9.13 9.86 -10.00
C VAL A 43 8.16 9.76 -11.18
N GLY A 44 7.34 10.79 -11.39
CA GLY A 44 6.31 10.84 -12.41
C GLY A 44 4.89 10.69 -11.87
N PRO A 45 3.89 10.60 -12.75
CA PRO A 45 2.49 10.48 -12.36
C PRO A 45 2.19 9.08 -11.81
N LEU A 46 1.58 9.04 -10.62
CA LEU A 46 1.15 7.81 -9.95
C LEU A 46 -0.37 7.73 -9.87
N PHE A 47 -0.92 6.52 -10.01
CA PHE A 47 -2.34 6.27 -9.76
C PHE A 47 -2.56 5.94 -8.30
N LEU A 48 -3.22 6.84 -7.57
CA LEU A 48 -3.53 6.66 -6.15
C LEU A 48 -4.99 6.27 -6.00
N ASN A 49 -5.24 5.31 -5.11
CA ASN A 49 -6.57 4.90 -4.71
C ASN A 49 -6.78 5.24 -3.23
N PHE A 50 -7.62 6.25 -2.97
CA PHE A 50 -7.92 6.78 -1.66
C PHE A 50 -9.17 6.12 -1.04
N THR A 51 -9.08 5.90 0.26
CA THR A 51 -10.19 5.62 1.16
C THR A 51 -10.04 6.56 2.35
N ILE A 52 -11.04 7.41 2.60
CA ILE A 52 -11.03 8.40 3.66
C ILE A 52 -12.24 8.15 4.54
N SER A 53 -12.03 8.06 5.84
CA SER A 53 -13.09 7.89 6.83
C SER A 53 -12.94 8.88 7.96
N VAL A 54 -14.06 9.43 8.43
CA VAL A 54 -14.15 10.38 9.54
C VAL A 54 -15.27 9.97 10.49
N SER A 55 -15.27 10.49 11.71
CA SER A 55 -16.40 10.36 12.63
C SER A 55 -17.56 11.27 12.18
N THR A 56 -18.80 10.79 12.27
CA THR A 56 -19.99 11.62 12.02
C THR A 56 -20.27 12.57 13.18
N GLN A 57 -19.64 12.40 14.34
CA GLN A 57 -19.89 13.15 15.57
C GLN A 57 -21.37 13.21 15.95
N ASN A 58 -22.09 12.08 15.84
CA ASN A 58 -23.53 12.03 16.05
C ASN A 58 -24.33 12.96 15.12
N THR A 59 -23.79 13.35 13.96
CA THR A 59 -24.56 13.95 12.88
C THR A 59 -25.10 12.88 11.94
N ARG A 60 -26.11 13.22 11.14
CA ARG A 60 -26.79 12.31 10.23
C ARG A 60 -25.93 11.97 9.01
N GLY A 61 -24.96 12.81 8.66
CA GLY A 61 -24.01 12.50 7.59
C GLY A 61 -22.83 13.45 7.51
N VAL A 62 -21.80 13.01 6.79
CA VAL A 62 -20.56 13.78 6.55
C VAL A 62 -20.60 14.49 5.21
N HIS A 63 -19.87 15.60 5.08
CA HIS A 63 -19.79 16.35 3.82
C HIS A 63 -18.81 15.67 2.84
N MET A 64 -19.28 14.63 2.14
CA MET A 64 -18.48 13.80 1.22
C MET A 64 -17.71 14.58 0.15
N SER A 65 -18.33 15.62 -0.43
CA SER A 65 -17.70 16.45 -1.47
C SER A 65 -16.47 17.19 -0.96
N ARG A 66 -16.41 17.51 0.34
CA ARG A 66 -15.24 18.16 0.95
C ARG A 66 -14.05 17.22 1.02
N LEU A 67 -14.28 15.93 1.30
CA LEU A 67 -13.23 14.90 1.32
C LEU A 67 -12.57 14.80 -0.07
N ILE A 68 -13.39 14.75 -1.12
CA ILE A 68 -12.91 14.74 -2.51
C ILE A 68 -12.18 16.02 -2.86
N LYS A 69 -12.75 17.18 -2.51
CA LYS A 69 -12.17 18.49 -2.82
C LYS A 69 -10.78 18.66 -2.19
N SER A 70 -10.65 18.36 -0.90
CA SER A 70 -9.35 18.41 -0.20
C SER A 70 -8.35 17.45 -0.84
N THR A 71 -8.77 16.23 -1.18
CA THR A 71 -7.87 15.28 -1.88
C THR A 71 -7.38 15.83 -3.22
N LEU A 72 -8.27 16.42 -4.03
CA LEU A 72 -7.94 16.99 -5.34
C LEU A 72 -6.96 18.17 -5.25
N ASP A 73 -7.11 19.00 -4.21
CA ASP A 73 -6.27 20.18 -3.99
C ASP A 73 -4.81 19.81 -3.62
N HIS A 74 -4.58 18.57 -3.15
CA HIS A 74 -3.26 18.05 -2.74
C HIS A 74 -2.75 16.89 -3.61
N THR A 75 -3.10 16.85 -4.89
CA THR A 75 -2.68 15.81 -5.86
C THR A 75 -1.27 15.98 -6.44
N SER A 76 -0.41 16.77 -5.79
CA SER A 76 0.98 16.93 -6.22
C SER A 76 1.89 17.18 -5.03
N GLY A 77 3.13 16.69 -5.12
CA GLY A 77 4.12 16.84 -4.07
C GLY A 77 5.26 15.84 -4.20
N ARG A 78 6.34 16.11 -3.46
CA ARG A 78 7.51 15.23 -3.40
C ARG A 78 7.25 13.96 -2.60
N TYR A 79 6.62 14.10 -1.44
CA TYR A 79 6.25 13.00 -0.55
C TYR A 79 4.73 12.91 -0.49
N ILE A 80 4.18 11.72 -0.72
CA ILE A 80 2.73 11.49 -0.66
C ILE A 80 2.24 11.75 0.78
N GLU A 81 3.05 11.39 1.77
CA GLU A 81 2.81 11.63 3.19
C GLU A 81 2.52 13.09 3.52
N ASP A 82 3.26 14.04 2.94
CA ASP A 82 3.01 15.47 3.12
C ASP A 82 1.61 15.86 2.64
N SER A 83 1.21 15.35 1.47
CA SER A 83 -0.13 15.57 0.94
C SER A 83 -1.19 14.93 1.84
N LEU A 84 -0.96 13.73 2.38
CA LEU A 84 -1.90 13.10 3.31
C LEU A 84 -2.10 13.94 4.58
N VAL A 85 -1.02 14.49 5.14
CA VAL A 85 -1.09 15.35 6.33
C VAL A 85 -1.88 16.63 6.04
N LYS A 86 -1.67 17.27 4.88
CA LYS A 86 -2.44 18.45 4.47
C LYS A 86 -3.93 18.14 4.28
N ILE A 87 -4.24 17.03 3.61
CA ILE A 87 -5.63 16.57 3.42
C ILE A 87 -6.29 16.31 4.78
N HIS A 88 -5.58 15.63 5.69
CA HIS A 88 -6.05 15.39 7.05
C HIS A 88 -6.34 16.69 7.80
N ASP A 89 -5.43 17.66 7.72
CA ASP A 89 -5.54 18.93 8.45
C ASP A 89 -6.68 19.83 7.92
N GLU A 90 -7.00 19.76 6.63
CA GLU A 90 -8.17 20.43 6.07
C GLU A 90 -9.48 19.75 6.47
N ILE A 91 -9.54 18.42 6.41
CA ILE A 91 -10.75 17.66 6.75
C ILE A 91 -11.09 17.83 8.23
N THR A 92 -10.08 17.73 9.11
CA THR A 92 -10.26 17.78 10.57
C THR A 92 -10.68 19.13 11.12
N GLN A 93 -10.60 20.21 10.33
CA GLN A 93 -11.24 21.49 10.68
C GLN A 93 -12.76 21.38 10.85
N THR A 94 -13.38 20.40 10.17
CA THR A 94 -14.83 20.20 10.17
C THR A 94 -15.26 18.84 10.68
N GLN A 95 -14.43 17.81 10.52
CA GLN A 95 -14.77 16.42 10.80
C GLN A 95 -13.57 15.72 11.47
N PRO A 96 -13.58 15.52 12.79
CA PRO A 96 -12.46 14.93 13.50
C PRO A 96 -12.37 13.42 13.33
N ASN A 97 -11.32 12.82 13.90
CA ASN A 97 -11.01 11.39 13.80
C ASN A 97 -10.90 10.92 12.34
N CYS A 98 -10.15 11.68 11.54
CA CYS A 98 -9.92 11.37 10.14
C CYS A 98 -8.84 10.28 9.99
N THR A 99 -9.14 9.27 9.20
CA THR A 99 -8.18 8.24 8.77
C THR A 99 -8.16 8.22 7.25
N ILE A 100 -6.95 8.27 6.68
CA ILE A 100 -6.76 8.29 5.23
C ILE A 100 -5.90 7.09 4.85
N ASN A 101 -6.46 6.16 4.09
CA ASN A 101 -5.70 5.09 3.45
C ASN A 101 -5.52 5.39 1.97
N VAL A 102 -4.29 5.27 1.49
CA VAL A 102 -3.96 5.35 0.07
C VAL A 102 -3.24 4.09 -0.37
N LYS A 103 -3.54 3.63 -1.59
CA LYS A 103 -2.88 2.49 -2.24
C LYS A 103 -2.38 2.89 -3.61
N PHE A 104 -1.16 2.50 -3.93
CA PHE A 104 -0.52 2.80 -5.22
C PHE A 104 0.62 1.82 -5.48
N GLN A 105 1.15 1.83 -6.70
CA GLN A 105 2.34 1.10 -7.09
C GLN A 105 3.48 2.09 -7.28
N PHE A 106 4.52 1.98 -6.46
CA PHE A 106 5.69 2.84 -6.56
C PHE A 106 6.69 2.22 -7.55
N PRO A 107 7.11 2.93 -8.61
CA PRO A 107 8.06 2.39 -9.58
C PRO A 107 9.45 2.28 -8.95
N VAL A 108 10.08 1.11 -9.09
CA VAL A 108 11.44 0.85 -8.63
C VAL A 108 12.17 0.14 -9.76
N GLN A 109 13.03 0.88 -10.46
CA GLN A 109 13.71 0.39 -11.68
C GLN A 109 12.69 -0.11 -12.72
N ASP A 110 12.73 -1.38 -13.10
CA ASP A 110 11.79 -2.01 -14.04
C ASP A 110 10.68 -2.81 -13.33
N GLN A 111 10.53 -2.66 -12.02
CA GLN A 111 9.52 -3.31 -11.19
C GLN A 111 8.65 -2.29 -10.44
N PHE A 112 7.67 -2.79 -9.69
CA PHE A 112 6.78 -1.98 -8.86
C PHE A 112 6.71 -2.51 -7.44
N LEU A 113 6.74 -1.59 -6.48
CA LEU A 113 6.46 -1.85 -5.07
C LEU A 113 5.00 -1.54 -4.77
N ASP A 114 4.19 -2.57 -4.51
CA ASP A 114 2.82 -2.38 -4.04
C ASP A 114 2.85 -1.72 -2.66
N THR A 115 2.32 -0.50 -2.55
CA THR A 115 2.42 0.33 -1.35
C THR A 115 1.05 0.75 -0.87
N SER A 116 0.81 0.63 0.43
CA SER A 116 -0.31 1.27 1.11
C SER A 116 0.17 2.07 2.30
N ILE A 117 -0.36 3.28 2.43
CA ILE A 117 -0.09 4.18 3.56
C ILE A 117 -1.43 4.47 4.21
N THR A 118 -1.52 4.27 5.52
CA THR A 118 -2.63 4.74 6.34
C THR A 118 -2.11 5.84 7.25
N LEU A 119 -2.63 7.05 7.09
CA LEU A 119 -2.47 8.14 8.04
C LEU A 119 -3.57 8.02 9.10
N ASN A 120 -3.16 7.78 10.35
CA ASN A 120 -4.07 7.67 11.48
C ASN A 120 -4.43 9.05 12.07
N PRO A 121 -5.49 9.15 12.90
CA PRO A 121 -5.92 10.43 13.48
C PRO A 121 -4.86 11.15 14.33
N ASN A 122 -3.91 10.40 14.89
CA ASN A 122 -2.77 10.93 15.66
C ASN A 122 -1.57 11.34 14.78
N LYS A 123 -1.75 11.33 13.46
CA LYS A 123 -0.75 11.65 12.44
C LYS A 123 0.48 10.74 12.41
N ASP A 124 0.36 9.50 12.88
CA ASP A 124 1.32 8.45 12.55
C ASP A 124 0.91 7.69 11.27
N PHE A 125 1.86 6.93 10.73
CA PHE A 125 1.72 6.21 9.48
C PHE A 125 1.85 4.72 9.69
N ASP A 126 0.84 3.97 9.24
CA ASP A 126 0.96 2.54 9.00
C ASP A 126 1.25 2.28 7.52
N TYR A 127 2.39 1.66 7.26
CA TYR A 127 2.80 1.27 5.91
C TYR A 127 2.59 -0.22 5.69
N VAL A 128 2.14 -0.57 4.49
CA VAL A 128 2.16 -1.94 3.97
C VAL A 128 2.89 -1.93 2.64
N PHE A 129 3.99 -2.66 2.57
CA PHE A 129 4.77 -2.87 1.37
C PHE A 129 4.65 -4.32 0.92
N LYS A 130 4.48 -4.53 -0.38
CA LYS A 130 4.49 -5.86 -0.98
C LYS A 130 5.39 -5.86 -2.22
N LEU A 131 6.33 -6.80 -2.25
CA LEU A 131 7.28 -6.99 -3.35
C LEU A 131 7.36 -8.48 -3.71
N THR A 132 7.59 -8.77 -4.98
CA THR A 132 7.79 -10.14 -5.47
C THR A 132 9.25 -10.36 -5.84
N GLY A 133 9.82 -11.49 -5.45
CA GLY A 133 11.17 -11.91 -5.82
C GLY A 133 11.23 -13.39 -6.17
N ILE A 134 12.46 -13.90 -6.30
CA ILE A 134 12.74 -15.30 -6.65
C ILE A 134 13.29 -16.01 -5.42
N THR A 135 12.78 -17.20 -5.12
CA THR A 135 13.38 -18.10 -4.13
C THR A 135 13.82 -19.40 -4.80
N SER A 136 14.93 -19.96 -4.33
CA SER A 136 15.41 -21.30 -4.68
C SER A 136 15.46 -22.17 -3.43
N CYS A 137 14.88 -23.37 -3.49
CA CYS A 137 14.79 -24.27 -2.35
C CYS A 137 16.15 -24.88 -1.97
N PRO A 138 16.66 -24.61 -0.74
CA PRO A 138 17.92 -25.19 -0.26
C PRO A 138 17.88 -26.72 -0.19
N CYS A 139 16.73 -27.30 0.17
CA CYS A 139 16.57 -28.76 0.33
C CYS A 139 16.77 -29.49 -1.01
N SER A 140 16.06 -29.06 -2.05
CA SER A 140 16.20 -29.62 -3.40
C SER A 140 17.63 -29.47 -3.90
N LYS A 141 18.25 -28.29 -3.72
CA LYS A 141 19.64 -28.06 -4.13
C LYS A 141 20.62 -29.02 -3.47
N ALA A 142 20.46 -29.28 -2.17
CA ALA A 142 21.33 -30.20 -1.43
C ALA A 142 21.24 -31.65 -1.92
N ILE A 143 20.08 -32.08 -2.42
CA ILE A 143 19.83 -33.48 -2.82
C ILE A 143 20.13 -33.70 -4.31
N SER A 144 19.67 -32.80 -5.19
CA SER A 144 19.76 -32.99 -6.65
C SER A 144 20.86 -32.13 -7.32
N GLY A 145 21.51 -31.25 -6.56
CA GLY A 145 22.41 -30.22 -7.08
C GLY A 145 21.69 -28.97 -7.61
N VAL A 146 20.35 -28.98 -7.70
CA VAL A 146 19.55 -27.85 -8.21
C VAL A 146 18.31 -27.64 -7.33
N GLY A 147 18.14 -26.42 -6.81
CA GLY A 147 16.93 -26.03 -6.11
C GLY A 147 15.80 -25.77 -7.10
N HIS A 148 14.61 -26.32 -6.88
CA HIS A 148 13.44 -25.79 -7.59
C HIS A 148 13.26 -24.31 -7.22
N MET A 149 12.81 -23.54 -8.19
CA MET A 149 12.67 -22.09 -8.08
C MET A 149 11.22 -21.68 -8.27
N GLN A 150 10.84 -20.57 -7.63
CA GLN A 150 9.50 -20.03 -7.72
C GLN A 150 9.47 -18.52 -7.41
N ARG A 151 8.32 -17.90 -7.68
CA ARG A 151 8.02 -16.54 -7.24
C ARG A 151 7.63 -16.55 -5.77
N THR A 152 8.15 -15.60 -5.01
CA THR A 152 7.77 -15.39 -3.61
C THR A 152 7.32 -13.96 -3.39
N ILE A 153 6.17 -13.80 -2.77
CA ILE A 153 5.59 -12.51 -2.40
C ILE A 153 5.96 -12.23 -0.95
N LEU A 154 6.65 -11.12 -0.70
CA LEU A 154 7.00 -10.63 0.64
C LEU A 154 6.14 -9.41 0.97
N THR A 155 5.41 -9.48 2.08
CA THR A 155 4.62 -8.39 2.65
C THR A 155 5.24 -7.93 3.96
N LEU A 156 5.52 -6.64 4.08
CA LEU A 156 6.06 -5.98 5.27
C LEU A 156 5.05 -4.94 5.77
N LYS A 157 4.75 -4.95 7.07
CA LYS A 157 4.00 -3.86 7.72
C LYS A 157 4.87 -3.12 8.73
N LEU A 158 4.92 -1.80 8.58
CA LEU A 158 5.65 -0.89 9.47
C LEU A 158 4.68 0.11 10.10
N HIS A 159 5.06 0.62 11.26
CA HIS A 159 4.41 1.74 11.92
C HIS A 159 5.48 2.80 12.20
N GLN A 160 5.27 4.02 11.74
CA GLN A 160 6.25 5.10 11.84
C GLN A 160 5.59 6.43 12.16
N THR A 161 6.31 7.30 12.88
CA THR A 161 5.96 8.71 13.05
C THR A 161 6.61 9.61 11.98
N ASN A 162 7.55 9.06 11.21
CA ASN A 162 8.33 9.76 10.20
C ASN A 162 8.10 9.12 8.82
N MET A 163 8.35 9.90 7.77
CA MET A 163 8.29 9.44 6.39
C MET A 163 9.37 8.40 6.10
N ILE A 164 9.11 7.52 5.14
CA ILE A 164 10.03 6.45 4.72
C ILE A 164 10.43 6.64 3.25
N ASN A 165 11.68 6.35 2.92
CA ASN A 165 12.11 6.25 1.52
C ASN A 165 11.67 4.90 0.91
N PHE A 166 10.74 4.93 -0.05
CA PHE A 166 10.22 3.72 -0.69
C PHE A 166 11.25 2.99 -1.56
N GLU A 167 12.20 3.71 -2.15
CA GLU A 167 13.28 3.10 -2.94
C GLU A 167 14.21 2.27 -2.04
N GLU A 168 14.59 2.82 -0.89
CA GLU A 168 15.41 2.12 0.10
C GLU A 168 14.68 0.88 0.65
N VAL A 169 13.37 1.00 0.92
CA VAL A 169 12.54 -0.14 1.34
C VAL A 169 12.57 -1.24 0.27
N ALA A 170 12.35 -0.89 -1.00
CA ALA A 170 12.34 -1.87 -2.09
C ALA A 170 13.69 -2.55 -2.28
N LEU A 171 14.79 -1.81 -2.21
CA LEU A 171 16.15 -2.37 -2.28
C LEU A 171 16.39 -3.36 -1.13
N ASN A 172 16.02 -3.00 0.11
CA ASN A 172 16.16 -3.90 1.25
C ASN A 172 15.26 -5.15 1.15
N LEU A 173 14.03 -5.01 0.64
CA LEU A 173 13.14 -6.15 0.39
C LEU A 173 13.70 -7.08 -0.69
N ASN A 174 14.29 -6.54 -1.78
CA ASN A 174 14.93 -7.34 -2.83
C ASN A 174 16.04 -8.25 -2.29
N GLU A 175 16.84 -7.76 -1.34
CA GLU A 175 17.91 -8.52 -0.68
C GLU A 175 17.41 -9.66 0.23
N CYS A 176 16.11 -9.71 0.52
CA CYS A 176 15.52 -10.79 1.30
C CYS A 176 15.34 -12.07 0.48
N PHE A 177 15.22 -11.96 -0.85
CA PHE A 177 15.02 -13.10 -1.76
C PHE A 177 16.33 -13.81 -2.11
N SER A 178 16.22 -14.94 -2.84
CA SER A 178 17.38 -15.58 -3.45
C SER A 178 17.93 -14.73 -4.60
N ALA A 179 17.04 -14.12 -5.38
CA ALA A 179 17.38 -13.10 -6.38
C ALA A 179 16.20 -12.15 -6.65
N SER A 180 16.52 -10.93 -7.10
CA SER A 180 15.55 -9.94 -7.56
C SER A 180 15.06 -10.21 -8.99
N LEU A 181 13.88 -9.68 -9.32
CA LEU A 181 13.31 -9.72 -10.65
C LEU A 181 13.95 -8.69 -11.59
N LYS A 182 13.87 -8.96 -12.90
CA LYS A 182 14.25 -8.04 -13.97
C LYS A 182 13.47 -8.40 -15.23
N GLU A 183 12.96 -7.42 -15.95
CA GLU A 183 12.15 -7.62 -17.17
C GLU A 183 13.02 -7.98 -18.37
N PHE A 184 14.17 -7.30 -18.52
CA PHE A 184 15.09 -7.57 -19.62
C PHE A 184 16.32 -8.36 -19.15
N LEU A 185 16.42 -9.59 -19.64
CA LEU A 185 17.57 -10.48 -19.47
C LEU A 185 18.00 -11.00 -20.85
N ASN A 186 19.25 -10.78 -21.23
CA ASN A 186 19.83 -11.53 -22.35
C ASN A 186 20.16 -12.97 -21.90
N ARG A 187 20.59 -13.85 -22.82
CA ARG A 187 20.87 -15.27 -22.49
C ARG A 187 21.92 -15.45 -21.39
N ALA A 188 22.97 -14.62 -21.37
CA ALA A 188 24.00 -14.68 -20.35
C ALA A 188 23.47 -14.16 -19.00
N ASP A 189 22.69 -13.07 -19.02
CA ASP A 189 22.06 -12.51 -17.82
C ASP A 189 21.06 -13.49 -17.19
N GLU A 190 20.28 -14.20 -18.01
CA GLU A 190 19.34 -15.21 -17.55
C GLU A 190 20.06 -16.36 -16.85
N ALA A 191 21.13 -16.89 -17.46
CA ALA A 191 21.95 -17.93 -16.85
C ALA A 191 22.56 -17.46 -15.52
N ASN A 192 23.10 -16.24 -15.47
CA ASN A 192 23.64 -15.65 -14.25
C ASN A 192 22.57 -15.48 -13.16
N LYS A 193 21.37 -15.01 -13.53
CA LYS A 193 20.25 -14.85 -12.58
C LYS A 193 19.85 -16.18 -11.95
N ILE A 194 19.84 -17.25 -12.74
CA ILE A 194 19.59 -18.61 -12.23
C ILE A 194 20.71 -19.01 -11.27
N ILE A 195 21.98 -18.85 -11.65
CA ILE A 195 23.14 -19.19 -10.82
C ILE A 195 23.13 -18.41 -9.50
N ASP A 196 22.83 -17.10 -9.53
CA ASP A 196 22.73 -16.25 -8.34
C ASP A 196 21.66 -16.76 -7.39
N ALA A 197 20.46 -17.04 -7.90
CA ALA A 197 19.37 -17.56 -7.09
C ALA A 197 19.68 -18.95 -6.51
N GLN A 198 20.37 -19.81 -7.27
CA GLN A 198 20.84 -21.10 -6.77
C GLN A 198 21.90 -20.91 -5.68
N ASN A 199 22.87 -20.02 -5.86
CA ASN A 199 23.93 -19.78 -4.88
C ASN A 199 23.42 -19.19 -3.56
N ASN A 200 22.34 -18.42 -3.64
CA ASN A 200 21.66 -17.83 -2.49
C ASN A 200 20.29 -18.51 -2.22
N SER A 201 20.25 -19.84 -2.19
CA SER A 201 19.02 -20.58 -1.88
C SER A 201 18.49 -20.21 -0.49
N LYS A 202 17.18 -19.96 -0.39
CA LYS A 202 16.49 -19.55 0.84
C LYS A 202 15.15 -20.25 0.95
N PHE A 203 14.84 -20.74 2.16
CA PHE A 203 13.46 -21.15 2.47
C PHE A 203 12.55 -19.92 2.63
N VAL A 204 11.23 -20.12 2.60
CA VAL A 204 10.25 -19.05 2.82
C VAL A 204 10.43 -18.41 4.21
N GLU A 205 10.83 -19.19 5.22
CA GLU A 205 11.15 -18.73 6.56
C GLU A 205 12.41 -17.84 6.59
N ASP A 206 13.40 -18.13 5.74
CA ASP A 206 14.62 -17.33 5.67
C ASP A 206 14.34 -15.95 5.08
N VAL A 207 13.43 -15.86 4.11
CA VAL A 207 12.96 -14.58 3.57
C VAL A 207 12.33 -13.72 4.69
N VAL A 208 11.51 -14.31 5.56
CA VAL A 208 10.92 -13.60 6.71
C VAL A 208 12.00 -13.16 7.71
N ARG A 209 12.94 -14.05 8.05
CA ARG A 209 14.05 -13.74 8.98
C ARG A 209 14.95 -12.62 8.44
N ASP A 210 15.28 -12.66 7.15
CA ASP A 210 16.13 -11.65 6.52
C ASP A 210 15.44 -10.30 6.38
N CYS A 211 14.12 -10.30 6.19
CA CYS A 211 13.30 -9.10 6.25
C CYS A 211 13.31 -8.52 7.68
N LEU A 212 13.12 -9.34 8.71
CA LEU A 212 13.15 -8.88 10.10
C LEU A 212 14.50 -8.28 10.51
N LYS A 213 15.62 -8.86 10.04
CA LYS A 213 16.96 -8.31 10.29
C LYS A 213 17.15 -6.91 9.69
N ARG A 214 16.54 -6.64 8.54
CA ARG A 214 16.59 -5.33 7.86
C ARG A 214 15.59 -4.33 8.44
N PHE A 215 14.44 -4.81 8.87
CA PHE A 215 13.33 -4.02 9.41
C PHE A 215 13.04 -4.43 10.86
N THR A 216 13.95 -4.10 11.78
CA THR A 216 13.86 -4.50 13.20
C THR A 216 12.64 -3.92 13.92
N ASN A 217 12.07 -2.85 13.39
CA ASN A 217 10.85 -2.21 13.89
C ASN A 217 9.56 -2.73 13.22
N ALA A 218 9.64 -3.80 12.43
CA ALA A 218 8.47 -4.38 11.78
C ALA A 218 7.36 -4.73 12.78
N LYS A 219 6.11 -4.57 12.34
CA LYS A 219 4.92 -5.01 13.07
C LYS A 219 4.48 -6.40 12.63
N TYR A 220 4.63 -6.68 11.33
CA TYR A 220 4.21 -7.92 10.70
C TYR A 220 5.03 -8.15 9.43
N ILE A 221 5.43 -9.38 9.20
CA ILE A 221 6.12 -9.83 7.99
C ILE A 221 5.46 -11.13 7.54
N HIS A 222 5.16 -11.25 6.26
CA HIS A 222 4.59 -12.45 5.68
C HIS A 222 5.24 -12.74 4.33
N ALA A 223 5.67 -13.97 4.12
CA ALA A 223 6.15 -14.45 2.85
C ALA A 223 5.26 -15.59 2.35
N GLN A 224 4.95 -15.57 1.05
CA GLN A 224 4.19 -16.61 0.35
C GLN A 224 4.96 -17.02 -0.90
N SER A 225 5.50 -18.23 -0.90
CA SER A 225 6.17 -18.84 -2.05
C SER A 225 5.15 -19.62 -2.89
N LEU A 226 5.03 -19.23 -4.15
CA LEU A 226 4.11 -19.84 -5.11
C LEU A 226 4.73 -21.13 -5.66
N GLU A 227 4.57 -22.24 -4.94
CA GLU A 227 5.36 -23.45 -5.16
C GLU A 227 5.22 -23.99 -6.60
N SER A 228 6.35 -24.26 -7.25
CA SER A 228 6.38 -24.72 -8.64
C SER A 228 6.12 -26.22 -8.81
N ILE A 229 6.23 -26.99 -7.73
CA ILE A 229 6.09 -28.46 -7.73
C ILE A 229 4.90 -28.96 -6.89
N HIS A 230 4.14 -28.05 -6.29
CA HIS A 230 3.00 -28.34 -5.45
C HIS A 230 1.77 -27.56 -5.91
N SER A 231 0.58 -28.05 -5.55
CA SER A 231 -0.69 -27.35 -5.80
C SER A 231 -1.09 -26.38 -4.68
N HIS A 232 -0.18 -26.13 -3.74
CA HIS A 232 -0.36 -25.26 -2.60
C HIS A 232 0.90 -24.43 -2.39
N ASP A 233 0.74 -23.25 -1.80
CA ASP A 233 1.85 -22.34 -1.53
C ASP A 233 2.48 -22.61 -0.17
N ALA A 234 3.78 -22.33 -0.04
CA ALA A 234 4.46 -22.31 1.25
C ALA A 234 4.38 -20.91 1.85
N ILE A 235 4.07 -20.82 3.15
CA ILE A 235 3.93 -19.53 3.84
C ILE A 235 4.77 -19.49 5.12
N ALA A 236 5.29 -18.31 5.44
CA ALA A 236 5.90 -18.01 6.73
C ALA A 236 5.46 -16.62 7.19
N THR A 237 5.28 -16.46 8.49
CA THR A 237 4.81 -15.19 9.09
C THR A 237 5.53 -14.92 10.40
N TRP A 238 5.82 -13.64 10.65
CA TRP A 238 6.26 -13.14 11.94
C TRP A 238 5.41 -11.92 12.31
N SER A 239 5.04 -11.79 13.59
CA SER A 239 4.37 -10.60 14.10
C SER A 239 4.91 -10.21 15.47
N LYS A 240 4.95 -8.91 15.76
CA LYS A 240 5.59 -8.38 16.97
C LYS A 240 4.93 -8.85 18.27
N ASN A 241 3.68 -9.30 18.23
CA ASN A 241 2.95 -9.82 19.39
C ASN A 241 3.02 -11.35 19.51
N SER A 242 3.86 -12.02 18.70
CA SER A 242 3.99 -13.48 18.68
C SER A 242 5.16 -14.01 19.53
N VAL A 243 5.66 -13.21 20.48
CA VAL A 243 6.69 -13.60 21.46
C VAL A 243 6.25 -13.17 22.85
#